data_AF-A0A7M3Y5B8-F1
#
_entry.id   AF-A0A7M3Y5B8-F1
#
_cell.length_a   1.000
_cell.length_b   1.000
_cell.length_c   1.000
_cell.angle_alpha   90.00
_cell.angle_beta   90.00
_cell.angle_gamma   90.00
#
_symmetry.space_group_name_H-M   'P 1'
#
loop_
_entity.id
_entity.type
_entity.pdbx_description
1 polymer ?
#
loop_
_entity_poly.entity_id
_entity_poly.type
_entity_poly.pdbx_seq_one_letter_code
_entity_poly.pdbx_strand_id
1 'polypeptide(L)'
;MTSHPINEPILGYAPGSEERTALQTELDRQMAEVVEIPCVINGEAVFTGTTTTQVIPHKHGHVIAKVHLAGRDEMEAACNAAVAAQRDWIDLGLEGRCAIFERCADLLAGDWRMRVNASTMLNQSKTAFQAEIDAACELIDFWRFNCHYARGFHDDFQPLVSPDGVQNST
;
A
#
# COMPACT_ATOMS: atom_id res chain seq x y z
N MET A 1 18.77 18.59 -3.71
CA MET A 1 18.35 18.47 -2.30
C MET A 1 16.85 18.24 -2.30
N THR A 2 16.42 16.99 -2.17
CA THR A 2 15.01 16.67 -1.88
C THR A 2 14.66 17.28 -0.54
N SER A 3 13.66 18.16 -0.49
CA SER A 3 13.16 18.73 0.77
C SER A 3 12.79 17.60 1.73
N HIS A 4 13.12 17.75 3.01
CA HIS A 4 12.70 16.81 4.04
C HIS A 4 11.18 16.56 3.96
N PRO A 5 10.71 15.31 3.96
CA PRO A 5 9.29 15.02 3.89
C PRO A 5 8.57 15.56 5.13
N ILE A 6 7.33 16.00 4.94
CA ILE A 6 6.45 16.42 6.02
C ILE A 6 5.46 15.31 6.32
N ASN A 7 5.07 15.16 7.59
CA ASN A 7 4.03 14.20 7.96
C ASN A 7 2.71 14.54 7.28
N GLU A 8 2.02 13.50 6.83
CA GLU A 8 0.72 13.62 6.22
C GLU A 8 -0.30 14.20 7.22
N PRO A 9 -1.04 15.26 6.85
CA PRO A 9 -2.06 15.83 7.71
C PRO A 9 -3.15 14.81 8.07
N ILE A 10 -3.53 14.79 9.35
CA ILE A 10 -4.63 13.95 9.84
C ILE A 10 -5.95 14.67 9.58
N LEU A 11 -6.87 14.01 8.88
CA LEU A 11 -8.22 14.51 8.67
C LEU A 11 -9.12 14.30 9.90
N GLY A 12 -10.00 15.27 10.16
CA GLY A 12 -10.77 15.33 11.41
C GLY A 12 -12.11 14.59 11.39
N TYR A 13 -12.74 14.43 10.22
CA TYR A 13 -14.05 13.78 10.06
C TYR A 13 -15.15 14.39 10.93
N ALA A 14 -15.10 15.71 11.12
CA ALA A 14 -16.10 16.45 11.88
C ALA A 14 -17.50 16.31 11.26
N PRO A 15 -18.59 16.45 12.04
CA PRO A 15 -19.94 16.48 11.48
C PRO A 15 -20.08 17.52 10.35
N GLY A 16 -20.57 17.09 9.18
CA GLY A 16 -20.76 17.95 8.01
C GLY A 16 -19.51 18.22 7.16
N SER A 17 -18.34 17.68 7.54
CA SER A 17 -17.12 17.80 6.74
C SER A 17 -17.17 17.00 5.43
N GLU A 18 -16.40 17.44 4.45
CA GLU A 18 -16.33 16.78 3.13
C GLU A 18 -15.73 15.38 3.25
N GLU A 19 -14.65 15.22 4.02
CA GLU A 19 -13.99 13.93 4.23
C GLU A 19 -14.91 12.91 4.91
N ARG A 20 -15.78 13.37 5.82
CA ARG A 20 -16.78 12.49 6.46
C ARG A 20 -17.83 12.03 5.47
N THR A 21 -18.29 12.93 4.61
CA THR A 21 -19.29 12.60 3.58
C THR A 21 -18.71 11.63 2.55
N ALA A 22 -17.46 11.86 2.13
CA ALA A 22 -16.74 10.99 1.21
C ALA A 22 -16.50 9.60 1.83
N LEU A 23 -16.06 9.53 3.09
CA LEU A 23 -15.86 8.26 3.81
C LEU A 23 -17.18 7.48 3.95
N GLN A 24 -18.27 8.15 4.30
CA GLN A 24 -19.58 7.50 4.42
C GLN A 24 -20.03 6.92 3.07
N THR A 25 -19.86 7.67 1.99
CA THR A 25 -20.19 7.21 0.63
C THR A 25 -19.41 5.96 0.26
N GLU A 26 -18.11 5.92 0.59
CA GLU A 26 -17.26 4.77 0.29
C GLU A 26 -17.54 3.56 1.19
N LEU A 27 -17.88 3.78 2.47
CA LEU A 27 -18.36 2.72 3.36
C LEU A 27 -19.65 2.08 2.81
N ASP A 28 -20.63 2.88 2.41
CA ASP A 28 -21.90 2.40 1.87
C ASP A 28 -21.67 1.61 0.57
N ARG A 29 -20.78 2.09 -0.31
CA ARG A 29 -20.39 1.39 -1.54
C ARG A 29 -19.76 0.03 -1.25
N GLN A 30 -18.74 -0.03 -0.39
CA GLN A 30 -18.04 -1.28 -0.07
C GLN A 30 -18.94 -2.28 0.69
N MET A 31 -19.86 -1.80 1.54
CA MET A 31 -20.83 -2.65 2.22
C MET A 31 -21.86 -3.28 1.27
N ALA A 32 -22.09 -2.70 0.09
CA ALA A 32 -23.01 -3.22 -0.92
C ALA A 32 -22.37 -4.30 -1.82
N GLU A 33 -21.06 -4.49 -1.73
CA GLU A 33 -20.29 -5.41 -2.56
C GLU A 33 -19.75 -6.58 -1.71
N VAL A 34 -19.66 -7.76 -2.33
CA VAL A 34 -18.86 -8.87 -1.81
C VAL A 34 -17.77 -9.15 -2.82
N VAL A 35 -16.55 -8.72 -2.52
CA VAL A 35 -15.43 -8.84 -3.46
C VAL A 35 -14.81 -10.23 -3.39
N GLU A 36 -14.36 -10.77 -4.52
CA GLU A 36 -13.52 -11.96 -4.55
C GLU A 36 -12.05 -11.54 -4.60
N ILE A 37 -11.27 -11.93 -3.59
CA ILE A 37 -9.87 -11.53 -3.42
C ILE A 37 -8.99 -12.71 -3.87
N PRO A 38 -8.34 -12.63 -5.04
CA PRO A 38 -7.44 -13.68 -5.52
C PRO A 38 -6.06 -13.57 -4.84
N CYS A 39 -5.23 -14.59 -5.02
CA CYS A 39 -3.79 -14.39 -4.90
C CYS A 39 -3.31 -13.57 -6.12
N VAL A 40 -2.30 -12.71 -5.95
CA VAL A 40 -1.67 -12.00 -7.08
C VAL A 40 -0.25 -12.52 -7.24
N ILE A 41 0.03 -13.20 -8.35
CA ILE A 41 1.34 -13.82 -8.63
C ILE A 41 1.82 -13.30 -9.99
N ASN A 42 2.99 -12.66 -10.00
CA ASN A 42 3.57 -12.07 -11.22
C ASN A 42 2.63 -11.10 -11.96
N GLY A 43 1.83 -10.32 -11.21
CA GLY A 43 0.85 -9.40 -11.79
C GLY A 43 -0.48 -10.03 -12.21
N GLU A 44 -0.62 -11.35 -12.11
CA GLU A 44 -1.83 -12.07 -12.52
C GLU A 44 -2.68 -12.50 -11.32
N ALA A 45 -4.01 -12.44 -11.49
CA ALA A 45 -4.97 -12.89 -10.49
C ALA A 45 -5.13 -14.43 -10.55
N VAL A 46 -4.84 -15.09 -9.44
CA VAL A 46 -4.92 -16.56 -9.28
C VAL A 46 -6.05 -16.93 -8.33
N PHE A 47 -7.07 -17.60 -8.87
CA PHE A 47 -8.26 -18.07 -8.15
C PHE A 47 -8.12 -19.57 -7.82
N THR A 48 -7.70 -19.87 -6.59
CA THR A 48 -7.38 -21.24 -6.14
C THR A 48 -8.59 -22.15 -5.89
N GLY A 49 -9.81 -21.61 -5.89
CA GLY A 49 -11.03 -22.30 -5.46
C GLY A 49 -11.12 -22.63 -3.95
N THR A 50 -10.00 -22.73 -3.25
CA THR A 50 -9.94 -22.89 -1.79
C THR A 50 -10.11 -21.52 -1.14
N THR A 51 -11.27 -21.26 -0.54
CA THR A 51 -11.61 -19.91 -0.07
C THR A 51 -12.05 -19.84 1.39
N THR A 52 -11.80 -18.68 2.01
CA THR A 52 -12.38 -18.26 3.29
C THR A 52 -13.17 -16.96 3.12
N THR A 53 -14.09 -16.68 4.03
CA THR A 53 -14.87 -15.42 4.01
C THR A 53 -14.29 -14.41 4.98
N GLN A 54 -14.21 -13.15 4.57
CA GLN A 54 -14.03 -12.03 5.49
C GLN A 54 -15.37 -11.34 5.75
N VAL A 55 -15.60 -11.02 7.02
CA VAL A 55 -16.82 -10.38 7.52
C VAL A 55 -16.47 -9.09 8.23
N ILE A 56 -17.46 -8.22 8.45
CA ILE A 56 -17.30 -7.03 9.28
C ILE A 56 -17.25 -7.45 10.76
N PRO A 57 -16.18 -7.22 11.54
CA PRO A 57 -16.10 -7.76 12.91
C PRO A 57 -17.20 -7.22 13.84
N HIS A 58 -17.57 -5.94 13.71
CA HIS A 58 -18.67 -5.33 14.48
C HIS A 58 -20.07 -5.66 13.93
N LYS A 59 -20.16 -6.42 12.83
CA LYS A 59 -21.41 -6.89 12.20
C LYS A 59 -21.15 -8.23 11.49
N HIS A 60 -20.74 -9.25 12.24
CA HIS A 60 -20.18 -10.50 11.71
C HIS A 60 -21.11 -11.32 10.78
N GLY A 61 -22.41 -11.01 10.73
CA GLY A 61 -23.33 -11.58 9.72
C GLY A 61 -23.20 -10.96 8.33
N HIS A 62 -22.42 -9.89 8.18
CA HIS A 62 -22.20 -9.18 6.92
C HIS A 62 -20.86 -9.61 6.31
N VAL A 63 -20.91 -10.37 5.22
CA VAL A 63 -19.75 -10.79 4.42
C VAL A 63 -19.33 -9.64 3.51
N ILE A 64 -18.03 -9.35 3.44
CA ILE A 64 -17.46 -8.30 2.57
C ILE A 64 -16.47 -8.84 1.55
N ALA A 65 -15.90 -10.02 1.79
CA ALA A 65 -15.04 -10.65 0.81
C ALA A 65 -15.05 -12.19 0.87
N LYS A 66 -14.77 -12.81 -0.26
CA LYS A 66 -14.38 -14.22 -0.41
C LYS A 66 -12.91 -14.24 -0.84
N VAL A 67 -12.04 -14.78 -0.01
CA VAL A 67 -10.58 -14.71 -0.17
C VAL A 67 -10.04 -16.08 -0.56
N HIS A 68 -9.25 -16.12 -1.63
CA HIS A 68 -8.52 -17.29 -2.06
C HIS A 68 -7.29 -17.54 -1.19
N LEU A 69 -7.19 -18.76 -0.67
CA LEU A 69 -6.04 -19.22 0.11
C LEU A 69 -5.03 -19.86 -0.84
N ALA A 70 -3.77 -19.45 -0.74
CA ALA A 70 -2.66 -20.04 -1.47
C ALA A 70 -2.33 -21.43 -0.93
N GLY A 71 -2.20 -22.41 -1.83
CA GLY A 71 -1.63 -23.72 -1.54
C GLY A 71 -0.12 -23.74 -1.81
N ARG A 72 0.45 -24.96 -1.79
CA ARG A 72 1.88 -25.17 -2.07
C ARG A 72 2.27 -24.66 -3.45
N ASP A 73 1.47 -24.96 -4.45
CA ASP A 73 1.78 -24.66 -5.86
C ASP A 73 1.77 -23.14 -6.10
N GLU A 74 0.81 -22.41 -5.54
CA GLU A 74 0.78 -20.95 -5.61
C GLU A 74 1.97 -20.32 -4.88
N MET A 75 2.37 -20.86 -3.72
CA MET A 75 3.54 -20.38 -2.99
C MET A 75 4.84 -20.58 -3.79
N GLU A 76 5.02 -21.75 -4.39
CA GLU A 76 6.19 -22.05 -5.23
C GLU A 76 6.23 -21.15 -6.48
N ALA A 77 5.08 -20.97 -7.13
CA ALA A 77 4.95 -20.04 -8.25
C ALA A 77 5.28 -18.59 -7.85
N ALA A 78 4.82 -18.13 -6.69
CA ALA A 78 5.12 -16.80 -6.15
C ALA A 78 6.62 -16.62 -5.87
N CYS A 79 7.27 -17.61 -5.26
CA CYS A 79 8.72 -17.58 -5.02
C CYS A 79 9.52 -17.51 -6.33
N ASN A 80 9.18 -18.35 -7.30
CA ASN A 80 9.85 -18.38 -8.60
C ASN A 80 9.66 -17.04 -9.35
N ALA A 81 8.45 -16.48 -9.32
CA ALA A 81 8.17 -15.18 -9.91
C ALA A 81 8.96 -14.05 -9.25
N ALA A 82 9.04 -14.03 -7.92
CA ALA A 82 9.80 -13.02 -7.19
C ALA A 82 11.31 -13.08 -7.51
N VAL A 83 11.88 -14.28 -7.59
CA VAL A 83 13.30 -14.47 -7.98
C VAL A 83 13.53 -14.06 -9.43
N ALA A 84 12.61 -14.41 -10.34
CA ALA A 84 12.72 -14.04 -11.75
C ALA A 84 12.68 -12.52 -11.96
N ALA A 85 11.83 -11.79 -11.22
CA ALA A 85 11.71 -10.34 -11.31
C ALA A 85 12.83 -9.57 -10.56
N GLN A 86 13.65 -10.27 -9.77
CA GLN A 86 14.63 -9.64 -8.88
C GLN A 86 15.62 -8.77 -9.65
N ARG A 87 16.13 -9.25 -10.79
CA ARG A 87 17.14 -8.53 -11.56
C ARG A 87 16.59 -7.21 -12.11
N ASP A 88 15.41 -7.27 -12.71
CA ASP A 88 14.75 -6.08 -13.28
C ASP A 88 14.41 -5.06 -12.19
N TRP A 89 13.98 -5.52 -11.01
CA TRP A 89 13.74 -4.64 -9.85
C TRP A 89 15.02 -3.98 -9.32
N ILE A 90 16.15 -4.69 -9.36
CA ILE A 90 17.46 -4.14 -9.02
C ILE A 90 17.86 -3.08 -10.04
N ASP A 91 17.72 -3.39 -11.33
CA ASP A 91 18.14 -2.55 -12.46
C ASP A 91 17.32 -1.25 -12.60
N LEU A 92 16.15 -1.13 -11.94
CA LEU A 92 15.42 0.15 -11.79
C LEU A 92 16.21 1.22 -11.01
N GLY A 93 17.18 0.81 -10.20
CA GLY A 93 17.94 1.70 -9.33
C GLY A 93 17.14 2.28 -8.18
N LEU A 94 17.79 3.06 -7.30
CA LEU A 94 17.13 3.62 -6.12
C LEU A 94 16.00 4.57 -6.51
N GLU A 95 16.27 5.49 -7.45
CA GLU A 95 15.28 6.50 -7.85
C GLU A 95 14.06 5.89 -8.53
N GLY A 96 14.25 4.88 -9.39
CA GLY A 96 13.14 4.18 -10.01
C GLY A 96 12.26 3.47 -8.98
N ARG A 97 12.87 2.84 -7.97
CA ARG A 97 12.13 2.21 -6.86
C ARG A 97 11.42 3.23 -5.97
N CYS A 98 12.10 4.31 -5.58
CA CYS A 98 11.51 5.38 -4.78
C CYS A 98 10.31 6.04 -5.48
N ALA A 99 10.42 6.32 -6.78
CA ALA A 99 9.33 6.92 -7.56
C ALA A 99 8.03 6.11 -7.52
N ILE A 100 8.11 4.78 -7.40
CA ILE A 100 6.93 3.91 -7.26
C ILE A 100 6.24 4.16 -5.91
N PHE A 101 6.99 4.16 -4.80
CA PHE A 101 6.43 4.36 -3.46
C PHE A 101 5.94 5.80 -3.25
N GLU A 102 6.65 6.79 -3.80
CA GLU A 102 6.19 8.19 -3.77
C GLU A 102 4.88 8.36 -4.54
N ARG A 103 4.74 7.71 -5.70
CA ARG A 103 3.47 7.67 -6.43
C ARG A 103 2.37 6.96 -5.63
N CYS A 104 2.68 5.87 -4.93
CA CYS A 104 1.72 5.21 -4.04
C CYS A 104 1.26 6.16 -2.92
N ALA A 105 2.18 6.92 -2.33
CA ALA A 105 1.87 7.92 -1.31
C ALA A 105 0.93 9.01 -1.82
N ASP A 106 1.16 9.52 -3.03
CA ASP A 106 0.31 10.56 -3.61
C ASP A 106 -1.08 10.03 -3.99
N LEU A 107 -1.15 8.80 -4.52
CA LEU A 107 -2.43 8.14 -4.79
C LEU A 107 -3.24 7.93 -3.50
N LEU A 108 -2.58 7.50 -2.42
CA LEU A 108 -3.19 7.27 -1.11
C LEU A 108 -3.58 8.57 -0.40
N ALA A 109 -2.80 9.64 -0.57
CA ALA A 109 -3.14 10.96 -0.03
C ALA A 109 -4.38 11.56 -0.72
N GLY A 110 -4.58 11.23 -2.00
CA GLY A 110 -5.73 11.66 -2.80
C GLY A 110 -6.82 10.59 -2.92
N ASP A 111 -7.08 10.17 -4.17
CA ASP A 111 -8.28 9.42 -4.56
C ASP A 111 -8.45 8.05 -3.87
N TRP A 112 -7.38 7.48 -3.31
CA TRP A 112 -7.44 6.19 -2.63
C TRP A 112 -7.69 6.30 -1.12
N ARG A 113 -7.57 7.49 -0.51
CA ARG A 113 -7.61 7.66 0.95
C ARG A 113 -8.87 7.06 1.57
N MET A 114 -10.04 7.46 1.04
CA MET A 114 -11.32 6.98 1.57
C MET A 114 -11.54 5.49 1.30
N ARG A 115 -11.05 4.97 0.16
CA ARG A 115 -11.18 3.55 -0.20
C ARG A 115 -10.44 2.67 0.80
N VAL A 116 -9.19 3.04 1.09
CA VAL A 116 -8.35 2.32 2.04
C VAL A 116 -8.91 2.45 3.45
N ASN A 117 -9.22 3.67 3.91
CA ASN A 117 -9.80 3.89 5.24
C ASN A 117 -11.13 3.13 5.44
N ALA A 118 -12.05 3.15 4.47
CA ALA A 118 -13.29 2.40 4.54
C ALA A 118 -13.03 0.89 4.65
N SER A 119 -12.12 0.35 3.83
CA SER A 119 -11.79 -1.09 3.88
C SER A 119 -11.20 -1.52 5.22
N THR A 120 -10.32 -0.69 5.78
CA THR A 120 -9.73 -0.86 7.12
C THR A 120 -10.79 -0.80 8.21
N MET A 121 -11.70 0.17 8.16
CA MET A 121 -12.81 0.27 9.12
C MET A 121 -13.71 -0.96 9.07
N LEU A 122 -14.12 -1.38 7.87
CA LEU A 122 -15.05 -2.50 7.69
C LEU A 122 -14.40 -3.84 8.08
N ASN A 123 -13.18 -4.11 7.63
CA ASN A 123 -12.53 -5.40 7.83
C ASN A 123 -11.89 -5.56 9.21
N GLN A 124 -11.38 -4.47 9.79
CA GLN A 124 -10.62 -4.50 11.04
C GLN A 124 -11.34 -3.79 12.19
N SER A 125 -12.57 -3.31 11.95
CA SER A 125 -13.41 -2.64 12.95
C SER A 125 -12.77 -1.39 13.58
N LYS A 126 -11.92 -0.70 12.82
CA LYS A 126 -11.35 0.58 13.24
C LYS A 126 -12.40 1.68 13.20
N THR A 127 -12.26 2.67 14.08
CA THR A 127 -12.99 3.94 13.96
C THR A 127 -12.39 4.77 12.82
N ALA A 128 -13.11 5.78 12.32
CA ALA A 128 -12.62 6.67 11.26
C ALA A 128 -11.24 7.27 11.59
N PHE A 129 -11.07 7.75 12.83
CA PHE A 129 -9.78 8.29 13.28
C PHE A 129 -8.67 7.21 13.34
N GLN A 130 -8.99 6.00 13.81
CA GLN A 130 -8.00 4.92 13.89
C GLN A 130 -7.60 4.39 12.51
N ALA A 131 -8.49 4.41 11.53
CA ALA A 131 -8.15 4.10 10.15
C ALA A 131 -7.31 5.22 9.52
N GLU A 132 -7.69 6.47 9.75
CA GLU A 132 -6.98 7.65 9.23
C GLU A 132 -5.51 7.70 9.64
N ILE A 133 -5.23 7.55 10.93
CA ILE A 133 -3.85 7.66 11.42
C ILE A 133 -2.96 6.50 10.98
N ASP A 134 -3.53 5.34 10.64
CA ASP A 134 -2.83 4.11 10.28
C ASP A 134 -2.78 3.90 8.76
N ALA A 135 -3.94 3.65 8.16
CA ALA A 135 -4.05 3.19 6.79
C ALA A 135 -3.91 4.32 5.76
N ALA A 136 -4.02 5.59 6.20
CA ALA A 136 -3.65 6.76 5.42
C ALA A 136 -2.33 7.36 5.92
N CYS A 137 -2.35 8.09 7.03
CA CYS A 137 -1.21 8.91 7.46
C CYS A 137 0.08 8.11 7.65
N GLU A 138 0.07 7.07 8.49
CA GLU A 138 1.26 6.27 8.78
C GLU A 138 1.80 5.57 7.52
N LEU A 139 0.94 5.01 6.67
CA LEU A 139 1.37 4.35 5.43
C LEU A 139 1.94 5.34 4.40
N ILE A 140 1.32 6.51 4.22
CA ILE A 140 1.83 7.60 3.37
C ILE A 140 3.21 8.05 3.88
N ASP A 141 3.33 8.25 5.19
CA ASP A 141 4.58 8.65 5.83
C ASP A 141 5.65 7.58 5.66
N PHE A 142 5.32 6.29 5.85
CA PHE A 142 6.28 5.20 5.60
C PHE A 142 6.86 5.25 4.20
N TRP A 143 6.03 5.46 3.17
CA TRP A 143 6.53 5.54 1.80
C TRP A 143 7.40 6.78 1.57
N ARG A 144 6.96 7.96 2.01
CA ARG A 144 7.71 9.22 1.80
C ARG A 144 9.01 9.26 2.60
N PHE A 145 8.96 8.93 3.89
CA PHE A 145 10.11 8.96 4.77
C PHE A 145 11.11 7.86 4.45
N ASN A 146 10.69 6.64 4.13
CA ASN A 146 11.66 5.60 3.75
C ASN A 146 12.36 5.90 2.41
N CYS A 147 11.69 6.55 1.45
CA CYS A 147 12.37 7.04 0.25
C CYS A 147 13.42 8.11 0.58
N HIS A 148 13.07 9.07 1.44
CA HIS A 148 14.01 10.09 1.92
C HIS A 148 15.21 9.45 2.63
N TYR A 149 14.97 8.51 3.55
CA TYR A 149 16.03 7.83 4.28
C TYR A 149 16.90 6.96 3.38
N ALA A 150 16.33 6.23 2.42
CA ALA A 150 17.10 5.42 1.49
C ALA A 150 18.05 6.27 0.62
N ARG A 151 17.60 7.46 0.19
CA ARG A 151 18.47 8.46 -0.46
C ARG A 151 19.54 9.00 0.48
N GLY A 152 19.18 9.31 1.72
CA GLY A 152 20.16 9.74 2.74
C GLY A 152 21.24 8.69 2.99
N PHE A 153 20.87 7.41 3.12
CA PHE A 153 21.83 6.31 3.24
C PHE A 153 22.77 6.21 2.03
N HIS A 154 22.27 6.47 0.82
CA HIS A 154 23.10 6.50 -0.37
C HIS A 154 24.11 7.66 -0.31
N ASP A 155 23.64 8.88 -0.05
CA ASP A 155 24.48 10.07 -0.03
C ASP A 155 25.54 10.03 1.08
N ASP A 156 25.19 9.51 2.26
CA ASP A 156 26.06 9.49 3.44
C ASP A 156 27.08 8.34 3.45
N PHE A 157 26.76 7.18 2.85
CA PHE A 157 27.57 5.96 2.98
C PHE A 157 28.17 5.44 1.67
N GLN A 158 27.82 6.01 0.52
CA GLN A 158 28.46 5.61 -0.74
C GLN A 158 29.91 6.16 -0.80
N PRO A 159 30.91 5.37 -1.23
CA PRO A 159 32.28 5.86 -1.32
C PRO A 159 32.37 7.08 -2.25
N LEU A 160 32.94 8.19 -1.74
CA LEU A 160 33.13 9.45 -2.47
C LEU A 160 34.05 9.34 -3.70
N VAL A 161 34.62 8.18 -3.95
CA VAL A 161 35.51 7.93 -5.09
C VAL A 161 34.74 7.18 -6.17
N SER A 162 34.35 7.91 -7.21
CA SER A 162 34.03 7.33 -8.50
C SER A 162 35.24 7.55 -9.43
N PRO A 163 35.85 6.50 -10.01
CA PRO A 163 36.91 6.66 -11.00
C PRO A 163 36.46 7.55 -12.17
N ASP A 164 37.40 8.23 -12.84
CA ASP A 164 37.07 9.06 -14.01
C ASP A 164 36.29 8.26 -15.07
N GLY A 165 35.14 8.80 -15.48
CA GLY A 165 34.23 8.17 -16.43
C GLY A 165 33.27 7.13 -15.84
N VAL A 166 33.32 6.88 -14.54
CA VAL A 166 32.36 6.05 -13.81
C VAL A 166 31.55 6.96 -12.91
N GLN A 167 30.22 6.82 -12.93
CA GLN A 167 29.35 7.40 -11.92
C GLN A 167 28.73 6.23 -11.17
N ASN A 168 28.98 6.14 -9.86
CA ASN A 168 28.32 5.13 -9.06
C ASN A 168 26.84 5.52 -8.89
N SER A 169 25.98 5.12 -9.82
CA SER A 169 24.53 5.18 -9.67
C SER A 169 24.02 3.89 -9.02
N THR A 170 22.88 3.97 -8.34
CA THR A 170 22.17 2.80 -7.81
C THR A 170 21.32 2.12 -8.86
#